data_AF-X6HMT3-F1
#
_entry.id   AF-X6HMT3-F1
#
_cell.length_a   1.000
_cell.length_b   1.000
_cell.length_c   1.000
_cell.angle_alpha   90.00
_cell.angle_beta   90.00
_cell.angle_gamma   90.00
#
_symmetry.space_group_name_H-M   'P 1'
#
loop_
_entity.id
_entity.type
_entity.pdbx_description
1 polymer ?
#
loop_
_entity_poly.entity_id
_entity_poly.type
_entity_poly.pdbx_seq_one_letter_code
_entity_poly.pdbx_strand_id
1 'polypeptide(L)'
;MDPFEQAERLALEANENPALIPQYIAATKHAQALEGAPGWKGRTRMTQAEKILEHIQKNGSITQREAYLDHGIQSFHRRLTDLKDAGYRLRGELRRNKVTGQEYTRYFLVGTYA
;
A
#
# COMPACT_ATOMS: atom_id res chain seq x y z
N MET A 1 -1.85 36.50 0.00
CA MET A 1 -3.11 35.86 -0.39
C MET A 1 -3.03 34.44 0.11
N ASP A 2 -4.03 33.96 0.81
CA ASP A 2 -4.04 32.60 1.31
C ASP A 2 -4.01 31.60 0.14
N PRO A 3 -3.23 30.50 0.22
CA PRO A 3 -3.12 29.52 -0.87
C PRO A 3 -4.45 28.87 -1.26
N PHE A 4 -5.40 28.74 -0.34
CA PHE A 4 -6.73 28.18 -0.59
C PHE A 4 -7.63 29.21 -1.26
N GLU A 5 -7.61 30.47 -0.80
CA GLU A 5 -8.31 31.59 -1.47
C GLU A 5 -7.82 31.78 -2.91
N GLN A 6 -6.51 31.67 -3.15
CA GLN A 6 -5.93 31.76 -4.49
C GLN A 6 -6.40 30.61 -5.40
N ALA A 7 -6.50 29.39 -4.88
CA ALA A 7 -6.98 28.24 -5.64
C ALA A 7 -8.48 28.36 -5.98
N GLU A 8 -9.30 28.84 -5.04
CA GLU A 8 -10.73 29.08 -5.25
C GLU A 8 -10.97 30.14 -6.33
N ARG A 9 -10.27 31.28 -6.25
CA ARG A 9 -10.39 32.35 -7.24
C ARG A 9 -10.04 31.86 -8.64
N LEU A 10 -8.91 31.15 -8.78
CA LEU A 10 -8.48 30.61 -10.06
C LEU A 10 -9.45 29.54 -10.61
N ALA A 11 -10.14 28.79 -9.74
CA ALA A 11 -11.16 27.83 -10.16
C ALA A 11 -12.37 28.53 -10.80
N LEU A 12 -12.81 29.64 -10.21
CA LEU A 12 -13.89 30.47 -10.76
C LEU A 12 -13.44 31.12 -12.08
N GLU A 13 -12.26 31.73 -12.10
CA GLU A 13 -11.70 32.37 -13.30
C GLU A 13 -11.48 31.35 -14.45
N ALA A 14 -11.11 30.11 -14.15
CA ALA A 14 -10.94 29.05 -15.14
C ALA A 14 -12.25 28.57 -15.77
N ASN A 15 -13.39 28.75 -15.09
CA ASN A 15 -14.70 28.45 -15.65
C ASN A 15 -15.10 29.48 -16.72
N GLU A 16 -14.73 30.74 -16.54
CA GLU A 16 -14.97 31.82 -17.50
C GLU A 16 -13.91 31.86 -18.61
N ASN A 17 -12.66 31.53 -18.28
CA ASN A 17 -11.53 31.48 -19.21
C ASN A 17 -10.76 30.15 -19.11
N PRO A 18 -11.03 29.17 -20.00
CA PRO A 18 -10.38 27.87 -19.95
C PRO A 18 -8.87 27.90 -20.15
N ALA A 19 -8.28 29.01 -20.62
CA ALA A 19 -6.82 29.16 -20.69
C ALA A 19 -6.15 29.19 -19.31
N LEU A 20 -6.91 29.44 -18.23
CA LEU A 20 -6.42 29.48 -16.85
C LEU A 20 -6.46 28.12 -16.14
N ILE A 21 -7.00 27.07 -16.78
CA ILE A 21 -7.03 25.71 -16.24
C ILE A 21 -5.65 25.25 -15.73
N PRO A 22 -4.52 25.47 -16.43
CA PRO A 22 -3.21 25.06 -15.94
C PRO A 22 -2.79 25.79 -14.64
N GLN A 23 -3.15 27.07 -14.51
CA GLN A 23 -2.82 27.87 -13.33
C GLN A 23 -3.66 27.46 -12.13
N TYR A 24 -4.95 27.21 -12.34
CA TYR A 24 -5.86 26.63 -11.35
C TYR A 24 -5.36 25.27 -10.83
N ILE A 25 -4.94 24.37 -11.73
CA ILE A 25 -4.43 23.05 -11.36
C ILE A 25 -3.17 23.18 -10.48
N ALA A 26 -2.27 24.08 -10.83
CA ALA A 26 -1.06 24.33 -10.05
C ALA A 26 -1.37 24.87 -8.65
N ALA A 27 -2.27 25.85 -8.54
CA ALA A 27 -2.69 26.42 -7.27
C ALA A 27 -3.42 25.40 -6.38
N THR A 28 -4.32 24.60 -6.95
CA THR A 28 -5.02 23.51 -6.24
C THR A 28 -4.05 22.46 -5.72
N LYS A 29 -3.05 22.06 -6.53
CA LYS A 29 -2.01 21.12 -6.10
C LYS A 29 -1.14 21.69 -4.97
N HIS A 30 -0.86 22.98 -5.01
CA HIS A 30 -0.13 23.68 -3.94
C HIS A 30 -0.92 23.71 -2.64
N ALA A 31 -2.21 24.07 -2.69
CA ALA A 31 -3.11 24.06 -1.54
C ALA A 31 -3.26 22.64 -0.94
N GLN A 32 -3.47 21.63 -1.78
CA GLN A 32 -3.55 20.21 -1.37
C GLN A 32 -2.27 19.70 -0.70
N ALA A 33 -1.09 20.21 -1.09
CA ALA A 33 0.17 19.83 -0.45
C ALA A 33 0.32 20.44 0.96
N LEU A 34 -0.37 21.55 1.24
CA LEU A 34 -0.43 22.20 2.55
C LEU A 34 -1.51 21.58 3.45
N GLU A 35 -2.51 20.89 2.87
CA GLU A 35 -3.42 20.02 3.62
C GLU A 35 -2.62 18.84 4.18
N GLY A 36 -2.26 18.89 5.47
CA GLY A 36 -1.52 17.83 6.17
C GLY A 36 -2.25 16.48 6.27
N ALA A 37 -3.47 16.38 5.73
CA ALA A 37 -4.21 15.14 5.65
C ALA A 37 -3.86 14.43 4.34
N PRO A 38 -3.31 13.21 4.36
CA PRO A 38 -3.28 12.40 3.16
C PRO A 38 -4.70 12.32 2.62
N GLY A 39 -4.91 12.75 1.37
CA GLY A 39 -6.22 12.63 0.70
C GLY A 39 -6.73 11.18 0.73
N TRP A 40 -7.88 10.89 0.15
CA TRP A 40 -8.46 9.52 0.19
C TRP A 40 -7.46 8.40 -0.22
N LYS A 41 -6.46 8.72 -1.05
CA LYS A 41 -5.36 7.85 -1.49
C LYS A 41 -4.29 7.54 -0.43
N GLY A 42 -4.13 8.35 0.62
CA GLY A 42 -3.16 8.09 1.70
C GLY A 42 -3.78 7.61 3.01
N ARG A 43 -5.08 7.25 3.01
CA ARG A 43 -5.74 6.62 4.17
C ARG A 43 -5.16 5.24 4.53
N THR A 44 -4.59 4.53 3.56
CA THR A 44 -3.98 3.21 3.80
C THR A 44 -2.47 3.37 3.90
N ARG A 45 -1.97 3.57 5.12
CA ARG A 45 -0.55 3.85 5.39
C ARG A 45 0.37 2.65 5.13
N MET A 46 -0.19 1.45 4.97
CA MET A 46 0.55 0.19 4.89
C MET A 46 0.50 -0.44 3.50
N THR A 47 1.66 -0.72 2.92
CA THR A 47 1.79 -1.45 1.66
C THR A 47 1.35 -2.91 1.80
N GLN A 48 1.09 -3.57 0.67
CA GLN A 48 0.74 -5.00 0.67
C GLN A 48 1.86 -5.89 1.24
N ALA A 49 3.14 -5.54 0.99
CA ALA A 49 4.27 -6.28 1.54
C ALA A 49 4.35 -6.13 3.07
N GLU A 50 4.14 -4.91 3.58
CA GLU A 50 4.07 -4.67 5.02
C GLU A 50 2.91 -5.45 5.67
N LYS A 51 1.73 -5.50 5.05
CA LYS A 51 0.61 -6.31 5.55
C LYS A 51 0.98 -7.79 5.73
N ILE A 52 1.73 -8.35 4.78
CA ILE A 52 2.25 -9.72 4.88
C ILE A 52 3.21 -9.84 6.07
N LEU A 53 4.15 -8.91 6.20
CA LEU A 53 5.12 -8.92 7.28
C LEU A 53 4.42 -8.85 8.65
N GLU A 54 3.48 -7.93 8.82
CA GLU A 54 2.72 -7.78 10.06
C GLU A 54 1.92 -9.05 10.38
N HIS A 55 1.28 -9.65 9.38
CA HIS A 55 0.57 -10.92 9.59
C HIS A 55 1.53 -12.03 10.03
N ILE A 56 2.71 -12.15 9.43
CA ILE A 56 3.72 -13.13 9.86
C ILE A 56 4.20 -12.82 11.28
N GLN A 57 4.40 -11.55 11.65
CA GLN A 57 4.82 -11.17 13.00
C GLN A 57 3.77 -11.49 14.06
N LYS A 58 2.48 -11.27 13.76
CA LYS A 58 1.36 -11.52 14.69
C LYS A 58 0.95 -13.00 14.76
N ASN A 59 0.85 -13.67 13.61
CA ASN A 59 0.37 -15.06 13.49
C ASN A 59 1.53 -16.10 13.48
N GLY A 60 2.77 -15.64 13.40
CA GLY A 60 3.98 -16.46 13.25
C GLY A 60 4.26 -16.94 11.82
N SER A 61 3.25 -16.97 10.95
CA SER A 61 3.39 -17.44 9.57
C SER A 61 2.24 -17.00 8.67
N ILE A 62 2.41 -17.17 7.36
CA ILE A 62 1.37 -16.88 6.37
C ILE A 62 1.41 -17.87 5.20
N THR A 63 0.26 -18.13 4.61
CA THR A 63 0.11 -18.84 3.34
C THR A 63 -0.46 -17.90 2.27
N GLN A 64 -0.33 -18.29 0.99
CA GLN A 64 -0.94 -17.54 -0.12
C GLN A 64 -2.45 -17.39 0.04
N ARG A 65 -3.14 -18.40 0.60
CA ARG A 65 -4.59 -18.37 0.82
C ARG A 65 -4.98 -17.32 1.86
N GLU A 66 -4.26 -17.26 2.98
CA GLU A 66 -4.46 -16.23 4.01
C GLU A 66 -4.17 -14.82 3.44
N ALA A 67 -3.08 -14.66 2.68
CA ALA A 67 -2.77 -13.39 2.02
C ALA A 67 -3.87 -12.94 1.04
N TYR A 68 -4.46 -13.87 0.29
CA TYR A 68 -5.54 -13.58 -0.66
C TYR A 68 -6.86 -13.25 0.03
N LEU A 69 -7.30 -14.10 0.97
CA LEU A 69 -8.62 -13.98 1.59
C LEU A 69 -8.68 -12.87 2.63
N ASP A 70 -7.66 -12.76 3.49
CA ASP A 70 -7.67 -11.82 4.61
C ASP A 70 -7.19 -10.42 4.21
N HIS A 71 -6.25 -10.34 3.25
CA HIS A 71 -5.58 -9.08 2.87
C HIS A 71 -5.83 -8.63 1.43
N GLY A 72 -6.54 -9.44 0.62
CA GLY A 72 -6.80 -9.14 -0.79
C GLY A 72 -5.54 -9.13 -1.65
N ILE A 73 -4.47 -9.84 -1.24
CA ILE A 73 -3.18 -9.81 -1.93
C ILE A 73 -3.15 -10.93 -2.97
N GLN A 74 -3.30 -10.56 -4.25
CA GLN A 74 -3.25 -11.50 -5.37
C GLN A 74 -1.81 -11.91 -5.74
N SER A 75 -0.90 -10.94 -5.81
CA SER A 75 0.50 -11.16 -6.20
C SER A 75 1.40 -11.52 -5.01
N PHE A 76 1.01 -12.51 -4.21
CA PHE A 76 1.68 -12.89 -2.96
C PHE A 76 3.19 -13.11 -3.11
N HIS A 77 3.62 -13.92 -4.10
CA HIS A 77 5.05 -14.22 -4.30
C HIS A 77 5.88 -12.99 -4.66
N ARG A 78 5.31 -12.04 -5.43
CA ARG A 78 5.99 -10.77 -5.73
C ARG A 78 6.27 -9.97 -4.47
N ARG A 79 5.34 -9.99 -3.50
CA ARG A 79 5.49 -9.33 -2.20
C ARG A 79 6.49 -10.03 -1.29
N LEU A 80 6.57 -11.36 -1.35
CA LEU A 80 7.66 -12.08 -0.68
C LEU A 80 9.03 -11.70 -1.26
N THR A 81 9.14 -11.48 -2.57
CA THR A 81 10.37 -10.96 -3.19
C THR A 81 10.66 -9.54 -2.72
N ASP A 82 9.67 -8.65 -2.67
CA ASP A 82 9.84 -7.29 -2.12
C ASP A 82 10.40 -7.35 -0.68
N LEU A 83 9.89 -8.25 0.16
CA LEU A 83 10.39 -8.44 1.52
C LEU A 83 11.83 -8.98 1.55
N LYS A 84 12.19 -9.91 0.67
CA LYS A 84 13.57 -10.42 0.57
C LYS A 84 14.55 -9.33 0.12
N ASP A 85 14.15 -8.51 -0.84
CA ASP A 85 14.93 -7.37 -1.35
C ASP A 85 15.15 -6.32 -0.25
N ALA A 86 14.13 -6.10 0.59
CA ALA A 86 14.22 -5.28 1.80
C ALA A 86 15.03 -5.92 2.95
N GLY A 87 15.64 -7.10 2.74
CA GLY A 87 16.53 -7.76 3.71
C GLY A 87 15.85 -8.75 4.66
N TYR A 88 14.55 -8.99 4.54
CA TYR A 88 13.86 -9.98 5.38
C TYR A 88 14.18 -11.41 4.92
N ARG A 89 14.52 -12.28 5.88
CA ARG A 89 14.74 -13.70 5.63
C ARG A 89 13.47 -14.50 5.87
N LEU A 90 12.98 -15.15 4.82
CA LEU A 90 11.75 -15.94 4.84
C LEU A 90 12.05 -17.41 4.57
N ARG A 91 11.52 -18.31 5.42
CA ARG A 91 11.58 -19.76 5.23
C ARG A 91 10.21 -20.28 4.82
N GLY A 92 10.16 -21.00 3.69
CA GLY A 92 8.98 -21.73 3.26
C GLY A 92 9.01 -23.18 3.75
N GLU A 93 7.92 -23.66 4.34
CA GLU A 93 7.69 -25.07 4.62
C GLU A 93 6.57 -25.60 3.73
N LEU A 94 6.86 -26.62 2.93
CA LEU A 94 5.86 -27.33 2.15
C LEU A 94 5.00 -28.18 3.10
N ARG A 95 3.69 -28.06 2.97
CA ARG A 95 2.70 -28.82 3.74
C ARG A 95 1.63 -29.36 2.81
N ARG A 96 0.97 -30.43 3.26
CA ARG A 96 -0.14 -31.04 2.53
C ARG A 96 -1.44 -30.85 3.30
N ASN A 97 -2.48 -30.40 2.64
CA ASN A 97 -3.81 -30.33 3.22
C ASN A 97 -4.36 -31.75 3.39
N LYS A 98 -4.75 -32.11 4.62
CA LYS A 98 -5.26 -33.46 4.93
C LYS A 98 -6.61 -33.77 4.28
N VAL A 99 -7.41 -32.75 3.98
CA VAL A 99 -8.76 -32.90 3.43
C VAL A 99 -8.71 -32.92 1.89
N THR A 100 -8.08 -31.92 1.29
CA THR A 100 -8.05 -31.80 -0.19
C THR A 100 -6.87 -32.51 -0.85
N GLY A 101 -5.87 -32.92 -0.07
CA GLY A 101 -4.63 -33.52 -0.58
C GLY A 101 -3.68 -32.54 -1.29
N GLN A 102 -4.07 -31.26 -1.43
CA GLN A 102 -3.28 -30.24 -2.13
C GLN A 102 -2.08 -29.79 -1.29
N GLU A 103 -0.96 -29.57 -1.95
CA GLU A 103 0.24 -29.02 -1.31
C GLU A 103 0.18 -27.50 -1.29
N TYR A 104 0.66 -26.92 -0.19
CA TYR A 104 0.76 -25.48 -0.01
C TYR A 104 2.03 -25.15 0.77
N THR A 105 2.61 -23.99 0.50
CA THR A 105 3.79 -23.51 1.24
C THR A 105 3.36 -22.52 2.30
N ARG A 106 3.82 -22.73 3.54
CA ARG A 106 3.67 -21.79 4.65
C ARG A 106 4.98 -21.06 4.89
N TYR A 107 4.94 -19.74 4.92
CA TYR A 107 6.12 -18.88 5.06
C TYR A 107 6.23 -18.36 6.49
N PHE A 108 7.45 -18.40 7.02
CA PHE A 108 7.83 -17.96 8.34
C PHE A 108 8.93 -16.92 8.24
N LEU A 109 8.96 -15.98 9.18
CA LEU A 109 10.11 -15.09 9.34
C LEU A 109 11.22 -15.85 10.07
N VAL A 110 12.41 -15.86 9.49
CA VAL A 110 13.60 -16.40 10.17
C VAL A 110 14.16 -15.27 11.02
N GLY A 111 14.06 -15.41 12.35
CA GLY A 111 14.61 -14.44 13.28
C GLY A 111 16.07 -14.14 12.95
N THR A 112 16.40 -12.86 12.81
CA THR A 112 17.78 -12.40 12.92
C THR A 112 18.19 -12.65 14.36
N TYR A 113 19.03 -13.66 14.60
CA TYR A 113 19.78 -13.73 15.85
C TYR A 113 20.66 -12.47 15.88
N ALA A 114 20.37 -11.57 16.81
CA ALA A 114 21.27 -10.51 17.24
C ALA A 114 22.28 -11.09 18.23
#